data_AF-A0A1H9ANE1-F1
#
_entry.id   AF-A0A1H9ANE1-F1
#
_cell.length_a   1.000
_cell.length_b   1.000
_cell.length_c   1.000
_cell.angle_alpha   90.00
_cell.angle_beta   90.00
_cell.angle_gamma   90.00
#
_symmetry.space_group_name_H-M   'P 1'
#
loop_
_entity.id
_entity.type
_entity.pdbx_description
1 polymer ?
#
loop_
_entity_poly.entity_id
_entity_poly.type
_entity_poly.pdbx_seq_one_letter_code
_entity_poly.pdbx_strand_id
1 'polypeptide(L)'
;MKKLVLSLKWLNILLSFGVIYFALKQLNGFYHFVVNNQSKREIFLGIKIPDDVNHSFYIIASILSFTLLIYLFYLLNIFRKTTRDLSNNLIFNEENGIQLFKIGKGLLVFGIILLIFKITISIVFYYKPFEDVSKTLTYEFGYALGFTMSNLFLFIVSVGFPIFIVSLFLMIISQLIKQGHYLKQENDLTI
;
A
#
# COMPACT_ATOMS: atom_id res chain seq x y z
N MET A 1 4.66 5.77 -27.27
CA MET A 1 5.59 5.76 -26.11
C MET A 1 5.67 7.06 -25.32
N LYS A 2 5.80 8.26 -25.94
CA LYS A 2 5.85 9.54 -25.17
C LYS A 2 4.68 9.72 -24.19
N LYS A 3 3.46 9.35 -24.61
CA LYS A 3 2.25 9.35 -23.75
C LYS A 3 2.40 8.42 -22.54
N LEU A 4 2.96 7.22 -22.71
CA LEU A 4 3.19 6.25 -21.62
C LEU A 4 4.19 6.78 -20.60
N VAL A 5 5.32 7.35 -21.06
CA VAL A 5 6.31 7.98 -20.17
C VAL A 5 5.69 9.15 -19.42
N LEU A 6 4.84 9.95 -20.08
CA LEU A 6 4.10 11.03 -19.43
C LEU A 6 3.13 10.48 -18.36
N SER A 7 2.40 9.41 -18.65
CA SER A 7 1.53 8.74 -17.66
C SER A 7 2.31 8.21 -16.47
N LEU A 8 3.48 7.59 -16.67
CA LEU A 8 4.34 7.13 -15.57
C LEU A 8 4.87 8.29 -14.73
N LYS A 9 5.21 9.43 -15.35
CA LYS A 9 5.60 10.66 -14.63
C LYS A 9 4.48 11.16 -13.73
N TRP A 10 3.26 11.27 -14.27
CA TRP A 10 2.09 11.68 -13.50
C TRP A 10 1.77 10.70 -12.38
N LEU A 11 1.82 9.39 -12.66
CA LEU A 11 1.63 8.35 -11.65
C LEU A 11 2.65 8.48 -10.52
N ASN A 12 3.93 8.69 -10.85
CA ASN A 12 4.98 8.89 -9.86
C ASN A 12 4.75 10.14 -8.99
N ILE A 13 4.35 11.26 -9.61
CA ILE A 13 4.01 12.49 -8.88
C ILE A 13 2.84 12.25 -7.93
N LEU A 14 1.75 11.64 -8.41
CA LEU A 14 0.56 11.33 -7.62
C LEU A 14 0.87 10.40 -6.45
N LEU A 15 1.62 9.31 -6.70
CA LEU A 15 2.04 8.39 -5.65
C LEU A 15 2.95 9.09 -4.64
N SER A 16 3.86 9.95 -5.08
CA SER A 16 4.74 10.73 -4.19
C SER A 16 3.94 11.63 -3.26
N PHE A 17 2.98 12.39 -3.81
CA PHE A 17 2.08 13.23 -3.00
C PHE A 17 1.27 12.38 -2.01
N GLY A 18 0.73 11.24 -2.44
CA GLY A 18 0.01 10.32 -1.58
C GLY A 18 0.85 9.84 -0.40
N VAL A 19 2.08 9.37 -0.65
CA VAL A 19 2.98 8.88 0.41
C VAL A 19 3.39 10.00 1.37
N ILE A 20 3.67 11.21 0.87
CA ILE A 20 3.97 12.37 1.72
C ILE A 20 2.77 12.72 2.61
N TYR A 21 1.56 12.76 2.04
CA TYR A 21 0.34 13.00 2.81
C TYR A 21 0.16 11.95 3.91
N PHE A 22 0.36 10.66 3.61
CA PHE A 22 0.27 9.61 4.62
C PHE A 22 1.36 9.72 5.69
N ALA A 23 2.59 10.10 5.32
CA ALA A 23 3.67 10.32 6.26
C ALA A 23 3.34 11.47 7.24
N LEU A 24 2.85 12.61 6.72
CA LEU A 24 2.42 13.74 7.55
C LEU A 24 1.27 13.36 8.48
N LYS A 25 0.30 12.59 7.99
CA LYS A 25 -0.83 12.10 8.80
C LYS A 25 -0.35 11.19 9.94
N GLN A 26 0.57 10.27 9.65
CA GLN A 26 1.14 9.36 10.65
C GLN A 26 1.98 10.12 11.71
N LEU A 27 2.80 11.08 11.26
CA LEU A 27 3.56 11.95 12.18
C LEU A 27 2.63 12.76 13.09
N ASN A 28 1.55 13.32 12.55
CA ASN A 28 0.58 14.07 13.33
C ASN A 28 -0.13 13.19 14.37
N GLY A 29 -0.55 11.98 13.98
CA GLY A 29 -1.16 11.01 14.90
C GLY A 29 -0.20 10.57 16.02
N PHE A 30 1.07 10.34 15.68
CA PHE A 30 2.09 10.00 16.67
C PHE A 30 2.41 11.18 17.61
N TYR A 31 2.52 12.40 17.08
CA TYR A 31 2.74 13.61 17.89
C TYR A 31 1.62 13.81 18.92
N HIS A 32 0.36 13.74 18.50
CA HIS A 32 -0.77 13.87 19.41
C HIS A 32 -0.83 12.76 20.47
N PHE A 33 -0.42 11.53 20.12
CA PHE A 33 -0.30 10.45 21.09
C PHE A 33 0.76 10.76 22.16
N VAL A 34 1.95 11.23 21.76
CA VAL A 34 3.06 11.51 22.69
C VAL A 34 2.79 12.75 23.54
N VAL A 35 2.22 13.82 22.96
CA VAL A 35 2.10 15.13 23.63
C VAL A 35 0.79 15.30 24.39
N ASN A 36 -0.34 14.87 23.81
CA ASN A 36 -1.66 15.17 24.39
C ASN A 36 -2.29 13.98 25.12
N ASN A 37 -1.68 12.79 25.09
CA ASN A 37 -2.29 11.54 25.56
C ASN A 37 -3.70 11.28 24.96
N GLN A 38 -4.05 11.98 23.87
CA GLN A 38 -5.38 11.99 23.28
C GLN A 38 -5.53 10.87 22.25
N SER A 39 -6.70 10.23 22.28
CA SER A 39 -7.03 9.01 21.55
C SER A 39 -7.44 9.22 20.09
N LYS A 40 -6.93 10.22 19.36
CA LYS A 40 -7.10 10.22 17.90
C LYS A 40 -6.10 9.23 17.26
N ARG A 41 -6.29 7.96 17.58
CA ARG A 41 -5.43 6.82 17.20
C ARG A 41 -5.78 6.34 15.79
N GLU A 42 -5.62 7.23 14.82
CA GLU A 42 -5.63 6.83 13.42
C GLU A 42 -4.22 6.36 13.05
N ILE A 43 -4.07 5.07 12.73
CA ILE A 43 -2.83 4.56 12.14
C ILE A 43 -3.02 4.42 10.62
N PHE A 44 -1.94 4.67 9.90
CA PHE A 44 -1.63 4.33 8.51
C PHE A 44 -2.77 3.79 7.62
N LEU A 45 -2.98 4.48 6.49
CA LEU A 45 -3.87 4.03 5.39
C LEU A 45 -5.29 3.65 5.83
N GLY A 46 -5.89 4.45 6.72
CA GLY A 46 -7.30 4.30 7.10
C GLY A 46 -7.57 3.22 8.15
N ILE A 47 -6.53 2.66 8.78
CA ILE A 47 -6.67 1.68 9.85
C ILE A 47 -6.87 2.41 11.19
N LYS A 48 -8.14 2.56 11.59
CA LYS A 48 -8.50 3.08 12.90
C LYS A 48 -8.21 2.05 13.98
N ILE A 49 -7.37 2.42 14.95
CA ILE A 49 -7.14 1.64 16.15
C ILE A 49 -8.16 2.08 17.21
N PRO A 50 -8.85 1.14 17.88
CA PRO A 50 -9.75 1.50 18.96
C PRO A 50 -9.07 2.27 20.09
N ASP A 51 -9.82 3.15 20.76
CA ASP A 51 -9.30 4.05 21.79
C ASP A 51 -8.85 3.30 23.06
N ASP A 52 -9.42 2.13 23.29
CA ASP A 52 -9.22 1.23 24.43
C ASP A 52 -8.03 0.27 24.28
N VAL A 53 -7.25 0.41 23.20
CA VAL A 53 -6.08 -0.45 22.97
C VAL A 53 -4.92 -0.12 23.93
N ASN A 54 -4.19 -1.15 24.35
CA ASN A 54 -3.00 -1.00 25.18
C ASN A 54 -1.97 -0.05 24.51
N HIS A 55 -1.41 0.90 25.27
CA HIS A 55 -0.38 1.82 24.80
C HIS A 55 0.80 1.09 24.14
N SER A 56 1.25 -0.04 24.69
CA SER A 56 2.34 -0.82 24.11
C SER A 56 2.01 -1.34 22.71
N PHE A 57 0.77 -1.79 22.50
CA PHE A 57 0.32 -2.23 21.17
C PHE A 57 0.29 -1.07 20.18
N TYR A 58 -0.20 0.10 20.60
CA TYR A 58 -0.23 1.28 19.74
C TYR A 58 1.19 1.71 19.30
N ILE A 59 2.17 1.65 20.20
CA ILE A 59 3.58 1.95 19.88
C ILE A 59 4.12 0.96 18.84
N ILE A 60 3.90 -0.36 19.05
CA ILE A 60 4.32 -1.40 18.10
C ILE A 60 3.69 -1.18 16.72
N ALA A 61 2.37 -0.94 16.69
CA ALA A 61 1.63 -0.66 15.48
C ALA A 61 2.14 0.60 14.76
N SER A 62 2.50 1.64 15.50
CA SER A 62 3.09 2.88 14.97
C SER A 62 4.47 2.64 14.37
N ILE A 63 5.35 1.89 15.04
CA ILE A 63 6.69 1.54 14.54
C ILE A 63 6.58 0.73 13.24
N LEU A 64 5.66 -0.23 13.19
CA LEU A 64 5.43 -1.05 12.00
C LEU A 64 4.91 -0.18 10.83
N SER A 65 4.02 0.77 11.11
CA SER A 65 3.59 1.77 10.13
C SER A 65 4.74 2.63 9.60
N PHE A 66 5.61 3.14 10.46
CA PHE A 66 6.76 3.94 10.01
C PHE A 66 7.73 3.11 9.15
N THR A 67 7.96 1.85 9.53
CA THR A 67 8.76 0.92 8.71
C THR A 67 8.15 0.73 7.32
N LEU A 68 6.82 0.57 7.24
CA LEU A 68 6.08 0.47 5.98
C LEU A 68 6.16 1.76 5.14
N LEU A 69 6.12 2.93 5.77
CA LEU A 69 6.32 4.22 5.10
C LEU A 69 7.73 4.35 4.51
N ILE A 70 8.75 4.00 5.28
CA ILE A 70 10.15 4.01 4.81
C ILE A 70 10.29 3.10 3.59
N TYR A 71 9.67 1.91 3.62
CA TYR A 71 9.65 1.00 2.49
C TYR A 71 8.97 1.61 1.25
N LEU A 72 7.84 2.31 1.41
CA LEU A 72 7.20 3.02 0.30
C LEU A 72 8.06 4.14 -0.27
N PHE A 73 8.73 4.93 0.58
CA PHE A 73 9.67 5.96 0.12
C PHE A 73 10.84 5.34 -0.67
N TYR A 74 11.33 4.18 -0.23
CA TYR A 74 12.35 3.43 -0.96
C TYR A 74 11.84 3.02 -2.37
N LEU A 75 10.64 2.44 -2.47
CA LEU A 75 10.04 2.09 -3.77
C LEU A 75 9.81 3.30 -4.67
N LEU A 76 9.35 4.42 -4.11
CA LEU A 76 9.17 5.69 -4.83
C LEU A 76 10.49 6.24 -5.38
N ASN A 77 11.57 6.14 -4.61
CA ASN A 77 12.88 6.59 -5.07
C ASN A 77 13.37 5.79 -6.26
N ILE A 78 13.17 4.46 -6.25
CA ILE A 78 13.46 3.61 -7.41
C ILE A 78 12.57 4.02 -8.57
N PHE A 79 11.26 4.14 -8.36
CA PHE A 79 10.31 4.48 -9.43
C PHE A 79 10.60 5.83 -10.09
N ARG A 80 11.03 6.83 -9.30
CA ARG A 80 11.46 8.12 -9.80
C ARG A 80 12.70 8.02 -10.69
N LYS A 81 13.70 7.23 -10.29
CA LYS A 81 14.90 6.99 -11.10
C LYS A 81 14.53 6.32 -12.43
N THR A 82 13.80 5.20 -12.36
CA THR A 82 13.37 4.45 -13.56
C THR A 82 12.55 5.31 -14.52
N THR A 83 11.64 6.15 -14.00
CA THR A 83 10.83 7.05 -14.84
C THR A 83 11.67 8.15 -15.50
N ARG A 84 12.71 8.64 -14.83
CA ARG A 84 13.66 9.61 -15.40
C ARG A 84 14.45 8.97 -16.54
N ASP A 85 14.95 7.76 -16.33
CA ASP A 85 15.76 7.03 -17.31
C ASP A 85 14.94 6.67 -18.56
N LEU A 86 13.69 6.24 -18.38
CA LEU A 86 12.73 6.04 -19.47
C LEU A 86 12.47 7.32 -20.28
N SER A 87 12.58 8.50 -19.67
CA SER A 87 12.35 9.76 -20.37
C SER A 87 13.55 10.26 -21.18
N ASN A 88 14.75 9.72 -20.94
CA ASN A 88 15.97 10.05 -21.66
C ASN A 88 16.21 9.13 -22.88
N ASN A 89 15.14 8.73 -23.58
CA ASN A 89 15.15 7.88 -24.79
C ASN A 89 15.62 6.41 -24.61
N LEU A 90 15.80 5.92 -23.38
CA LEU A 90 16.10 4.52 -23.07
C LEU A 90 14.82 3.72 -22.73
N ILE A 91 13.81 3.83 -23.61
CA ILE A 91 12.47 3.30 -23.33
C ILE A 91 12.47 1.77 -23.31
N PHE A 92 13.15 1.15 -24.27
CA PHE A 92 13.36 -0.29 -24.34
C PHE A 92 14.73 -0.62 -23.78
N ASN A 93 14.91 -0.44 -22.48
CA ASN A 93 16.08 -0.93 -21.76
C ASN A 93 15.59 -2.04 -20.81
N GLU A 94 16.22 -3.21 -20.88
CA GLU A 94 15.89 -4.35 -20.02
C GLU A 94 15.99 -4.00 -18.53
N GLU A 95 16.96 -3.18 -18.14
CA GLU A 95 17.14 -2.75 -16.74
C GLU A 95 15.93 -1.97 -16.22
N ASN A 96 15.38 -1.07 -17.05
CA ASN A 96 14.18 -0.29 -16.70
C ASN A 96 12.95 -1.18 -16.55
N GLY A 97 12.82 -2.19 -17.44
CA GLY A 97 11.80 -3.23 -17.32
C GLY A 97 11.92 -3.99 -15.99
N ILE A 98 13.12 -4.46 -15.65
CA ILE A 98 13.38 -5.19 -14.40
C ILE A 98 13.07 -4.32 -13.17
N GLN A 99 13.45 -3.04 -13.18
CA GLN A 99 13.18 -2.13 -12.07
C GLN A 99 11.66 -1.89 -11.89
N LEU A 100 10.91 -1.64 -12.98
CA LEU A 100 9.45 -1.50 -12.91
C LEU A 100 8.77 -2.77 -12.39
N PHE A 101 9.27 -3.96 -12.77
CA PHE A 101 8.78 -5.22 -12.23
C PHE A 101 8.99 -5.32 -10.72
N LYS A 102 10.20 -4.96 -10.26
CA LYS A 102 10.54 -4.95 -8.83
C LYS A 102 9.66 -3.98 -8.05
N ILE A 103 9.37 -2.81 -8.60
CA ILE A 103 8.47 -1.82 -7.97
C ILE A 103 7.06 -2.38 -7.87
N GLY A 104 6.51 -2.93 -8.97
CA GLY A 104 5.20 -3.58 -8.95
C GLY A 104 5.14 -4.69 -7.91
N LYS A 105 6.07 -5.65 -7.95
CA LYS A 105 6.14 -6.72 -6.94
C LYS A 105 6.25 -6.17 -5.51
N GLY A 106 7.01 -5.10 -5.30
CA GLY A 106 7.13 -4.43 -4.01
C GLY A 106 5.80 -3.83 -3.52
N LEU A 107 5.02 -3.22 -4.41
CA LEU A 107 3.68 -2.72 -4.10
C LEU A 107 2.67 -3.85 -3.81
N LEU A 108 2.75 -5.01 -4.50
CA LEU A 108 1.97 -6.20 -4.13
C LEU A 108 2.28 -6.65 -2.70
N VAL A 109 3.58 -6.82 -2.40
CA VAL A 109 4.03 -7.26 -1.07
C VAL A 109 3.57 -6.27 0.01
N PHE A 110 3.70 -4.97 -0.27
CA PHE A 110 3.20 -3.92 0.61
C PHE A 110 1.69 -4.04 0.85
N GLY A 111 0.88 -4.22 -0.20
CA GLY A 111 -0.56 -4.40 -0.10
C GLY A 111 -0.96 -5.64 0.70
N ILE A 112 -0.23 -6.75 0.54
CA ILE A 112 -0.45 -7.99 1.31
C ILE A 112 -0.13 -7.77 2.79
N ILE A 113 1.00 -7.14 3.12
CA ILE A 113 1.37 -6.86 4.52
C ILE A 113 0.31 -5.98 5.19
N LEU A 114 -0.19 -4.97 4.50
CA LEU A 114 -1.29 -4.13 4.99
C LEU A 114 -2.57 -4.91 5.25
N LEU A 115 -2.92 -5.82 4.35
CA LEU A 115 -4.10 -6.67 4.48
C LEU A 115 -3.98 -7.60 5.70
N ILE A 116 -2.82 -8.25 5.87
CA ILE A 116 -2.52 -9.06 7.05
C ILE A 116 -2.65 -8.21 8.33
N PHE A 117 -2.05 -7.03 8.34
CA PHE A 117 -2.10 -6.12 9.49
C PHE A 117 -3.53 -5.69 9.84
N LYS A 118 -4.35 -5.35 8.83
CA LYS A 118 -5.76 -5.03 9.01
C LYS A 118 -6.55 -6.22 9.56
N ILE A 119 -6.31 -7.43 9.06
CA ILE A 119 -6.95 -8.66 9.55
C ILE A 119 -6.58 -8.87 11.03
N THR A 120 -5.30 -8.79 11.38
CA THR A 120 -4.84 -8.94 12.76
C THR A 120 -5.53 -7.95 13.69
N ILE A 121 -5.58 -6.66 13.33
CA ILE A 121 -6.28 -5.66 14.14
C ILE A 121 -7.78 -5.96 14.23
N SER A 122 -8.40 -6.39 13.13
CA SER A 122 -9.84 -6.68 13.08
C SER A 122 -10.21 -7.84 13.99
N ILE A 123 -9.42 -8.91 13.98
CA ILE A 123 -9.65 -10.10 14.82
C ILE A 123 -9.39 -9.78 16.30
N VAL A 124 -8.26 -9.13 16.60
CA VAL A 124 -7.82 -8.93 17.99
C VAL A 124 -8.71 -7.92 18.75
N PHE A 125 -9.21 -6.88 18.08
CA PHE A 125 -9.86 -5.76 18.78
C PHE A 125 -11.35 -5.58 18.49
N TYR A 126 -11.85 -6.08 17.36
CA TYR A 126 -13.28 -5.96 17.03
C TYR A 126 -14.08 -7.21 17.39
N TYR A 127 -13.43 -8.27 17.87
CA TYR A 127 -14.10 -9.37 18.56
C TYR A 127 -14.30 -8.99 20.03
N LYS A 128 -15.31 -8.15 20.31
CA LYS A 128 -15.84 -8.00 21.65
C LYS A 128 -17.08 -8.88 21.78
N PRO A 129 -17.09 -9.91 22.64
CA PRO A 129 -18.34 -10.59 22.97
C PRO A 129 -19.30 -9.54 23.55
N PHE A 130 -20.55 -9.57 23.11
CA PHE A 130 -21.56 -8.70 23.71
C PHE A 130 -21.76 -9.18 25.16
N GLU A 131 -21.74 -8.26 26.12
CA GLU A 131 -22.07 -8.58 27.53
C GLU A 131 -23.58 -8.79 27.75
N ASP A 132 -24.37 -8.72 26.67
CA ASP A 132 -25.82 -8.73 26.72
C ASP A 132 -26.34 -10.19 26.76
N VAL A 133 -26.64 -10.66 27.98
CA VAL A 133 -27.03 -12.03 28.35
C VAL A 133 -28.26 -12.58 27.58
N SER A 134 -28.93 -11.76 26.78
CA SER A 134 -30.16 -12.12 26.05
C SER A 134 -29.96 -12.72 24.66
N LYS A 135 -28.73 -12.71 24.11
CA LYS A 135 -28.45 -13.18 22.75
C LYS A 135 -27.79 -14.56 22.76
N THR A 136 -28.17 -15.41 21.81
CA THR A 136 -27.53 -16.71 21.62
C THR A 136 -26.12 -16.52 21.06
N LEU A 137 -25.17 -17.32 21.54
CA LEU A 137 -23.77 -17.39 21.06
C LEU A 137 -23.65 -17.42 19.52
N THR A 138 -24.59 -18.10 18.84
CA THR A 138 -24.64 -18.19 17.37
C THR A 138 -24.93 -16.84 16.71
N TYR A 139 -25.84 -16.04 17.28
CA TYR A 139 -26.17 -14.71 16.77
C TYR A 139 -24.98 -13.75 16.93
N GLU A 140 -24.31 -13.80 18.09
CA GLU A 140 -23.15 -12.95 18.38
C GLU A 140 -21.97 -13.27 17.46
N PHE A 141 -21.69 -14.56 17.27
CA PHE A 141 -20.65 -15.02 16.37
C PHE A 141 -20.93 -14.62 14.91
N GLY A 142 -22.17 -14.80 14.45
CA GLY A 142 -22.59 -14.40 13.10
C GLY A 142 -22.48 -12.88 12.88
N TYR A 143 -22.89 -12.08 13.86
CA TYR A 143 -22.78 -10.62 13.79
C TYR A 143 -21.32 -10.14 13.81
N ALA A 144 -20.49 -10.68 14.71
CA ALA A 144 -19.07 -10.33 14.79
C ALA A 144 -18.31 -10.70 13.50
N LEU A 145 -18.59 -11.88 12.93
CA LEU A 145 -18.06 -12.26 11.61
C LEU A 145 -18.56 -11.33 10.50
N GLY A 146 -19.86 -11.01 10.46
CA GLY A 146 -20.41 -10.09 9.46
C GLY A 146 -19.77 -8.70 9.53
N PHE A 147 -19.59 -8.16 10.74
CA PHE A 147 -18.99 -6.85 10.97
C PHE A 147 -17.51 -6.82 10.59
N THR A 148 -16.73 -7.84 10.97
CA THR A 148 -15.32 -7.96 10.58
C THR A 148 -15.15 -8.10 9.08
N MET A 149 -15.98 -8.93 8.43
CA MET A 149 -15.97 -9.09 6.97
C MET A 149 -16.34 -7.80 6.24
N SER A 150 -17.35 -7.06 6.73
CA SER A 150 -17.74 -5.76 6.17
C SER A 150 -16.59 -4.73 6.23
N ASN A 151 -15.92 -4.63 7.38
CA ASN A 151 -14.77 -3.75 7.55
C ASN A 151 -13.57 -4.14 6.68
N LEU A 152 -13.34 -5.43 6.50
CA LEU A 152 -12.30 -5.93 5.60
C LEU A 152 -12.64 -5.63 4.15
N PHE A 153 -13.87 -5.86 3.72
CA PHE A 153 -14.33 -5.54 2.37
C PHE A 153 -14.17 -4.05 2.06
N LEU A 154 -14.63 -3.18 2.98
CA LEU A 154 -14.48 -1.73 2.84
C LEU A 154 -13.01 -1.32 2.70
N PHE A 155 -12.12 -1.92 3.50
CA PHE A 155 -10.67 -1.68 3.42
C PHE A 155 -10.09 -2.15 2.08
N ILE A 156 -10.46 -3.34 1.62
CA ILE A 156 -9.98 -3.89 0.34
C ILE A 156 -10.42 -2.97 -0.80
N VAL A 157 -11.67 -2.51 -0.84
CA VAL A 157 -12.16 -1.65 -1.93
C VAL A 157 -11.51 -0.26 -1.88
N SER A 158 -11.38 0.34 -0.69
CA SER A 158 -10.90 1.72 -0.54
C SER A 158 -9.38 1.87 -0.66
N VAL A 159 -8.62 0.87 -0.20
CA VAL A 159 -7.16 0.97 -0.06
C VAL A 159 -6.46 -0.16 -0.80
N GLY A 160 -6.87 -1.40 -0.58
CA GLY A 160 -6.18 -2.57 -1.16
C GLY A 160 -6.21 -2.57 -2.68
N PHE A 161 -7.41 -2.48 -3.25
CA PHE A 161 -7.67 -2.61 -4.68
C PHE A 161 -6.93 -1.55 -5.51
N PRO A 162 -6.92 -0.26 -5.14
CA PRO A 162 -6.06 0.73 -5.81
C PRO A 162 -4.58 0.36 -5.84
N ILE A 163 -4.02 -0.13 -4.72
CA ILE A 163 -2.61 -0.55 -4.63
C ILE A 163 -2.36 -1.74 -5.57
N PHE A 164 -3.24 -2.74 -5.57
CA PHE A 164 -3.15 -3.91 -6.43
C PHE A 164 -3.24 -3.54 -7.91
N ILE A 165 -4.14 -2.63 -8.30
CA ILE A 165 -4.26 -2.17 -9.69
C ILE A 165 -2.97 -1.47 -10.14
N VAL A 166 -2.48 -0.50 -9.35
CA VAL A 166 -1.25 0.24 -9.69
C VAL A 166 -0.08 -0.73 -9.83
N SER A 167 0.00 -1.70 -8.91
CA SER A 167 1.02 -2.73 -8.95
C SER A 167 0.97 -3.57 -10.22
N LEU A 168 -0.20 -4.12 -10.57
CA LEU A 168 -0.39 -4.91 -11.78
C LEU A 168 -0.09 -4.08 -13.03
N PHE A 169 -0.53 -2.83 -13.06
CA PHE A 169 -0.23 -1.91 -14.14
C PHE A 169 1.28 -1.77 -14.36
N LEU A 170 2.06 -1.52 -13.30
CA LEU A 170 3.53 -1.42 -13.41
C LEU A 170 4.18 -2.71 -13.90
N MET A 171 3.68 -3.87 -13.46
CA MET A 171 4.17 -5.18 -13.93
C MET A 171 3.87 -5.43 -15.40
N ILE A 172 2.68 -5.04 -15.88
CA ILE A 172 2.31 -5.13 -17.31
C ILE A 172 3.23 -4.23 -18.15
N ILE A 173 3.42 -2.96 -17.73
CA ILE A 173 4.31 -2.03 -18.44
C ILE A 173 5.74 -2.56 -18.49
N SER A 174 6.21 -3.16 -17.39
CA SER A 174 7.51 -3.82 -17.34
C SER A 174 7.67 -4.93 -18.39
N GLN A 175 6.68 -5.82 -18.50
CA GLN A 175 6.69 -6.89 -19.50
C GLN A 175 6.68 -6.34 -20.93
N LEU A 176 5.89 -5.28 -21.19
CA LEU A 176 5.86 -4.62 -22.50
C LEU A 176 7.22 -4.00 -22.87
N ILE A 177 7.91 -3.39 -21.90
CA ILE A 177 9.27 -2.85 -22.10
C ILE A 177 10.26 -3.97 -22.42
N LYS A 178 10.18 -5.09 -21.69
CA LYS A 178 11.06 -6.25 -21.91
C LYS A 178 10.85 -6.87 -23.29
N GLN A 179 9.60 -7.10 -23.69
CA GLN A 179 9.28 -7.63 -25.02
C GLN A 179 9.70 -6.66 -26.12
N GLY A 180 9.47 -5.36 -25.95
CA GLY A 180 9.90 -4.35 -26.90
C GLY A 180 11.42 -4.23 -27.03
N HIS A 181 12.18 -4.51 -25.97
CA HIS A 181 13.64 -4.62 -26.04
C HIS A 181 14.09 -5.79 -26.93
N TYR A 182 13.52 -6.98 -26.75
CA TYR A 182 13.85 -8.12 -27.62
C TYR A 182 13.52 -7.84 -29.09
N LEU A 183 12.35 -7.28 -29.38
CA LEU A 183 11.97 -6.92 -30.76
C LEU A 183 12.91 -5.88 -31.37
N LYS A 184 13.34 -4.89 -30.58
CA LYS A 184 14.32 -3.90 -31.05
C LYS A 184 15.67 -4.57 -31.35
N GLN A 185 16.13 -5.45 -30.47
CA GLN A 185 17.39 -6.15 -30.64
C GLN A 185 17.38 -7.07 -31.87
N GLU A 186 16.28 -7.81 -32.11
CA GLU A 186 16.13 -8.64 -33.30
C GLU A 186 16.14 -7.81 -34.59
N ASN A 187 15.44 -6.67 -34.59
CA ASN A 187 15.39 -5.78 -35.74
C ASN A 187 16.74 -5.10 -36.02
N ASP A 188 17.47 -4.69 -34.97
CA ASP A 188 18.82 -4.11 -35.08
C ASP A 188 19.88 -5.16 -35.53
N LEU A 189 19.58 -6.47 -35.44
CA LEU A 189 20.44 -7.57 -35.90
C LEU A 189 20.12 -8.03 -37.34
N THR A 190 18.94 -7.70 -37.86
CA THR A 190 18.46 -8.13 -39.19
C THR A 190 18.56 -7.07 -40.28
N ILE A 191 18.71 -5.79 -39.91
CA ILE A 191 18.91 -4.64 -40.81
C ILE A 191 20.33 -4.11 -40.62
#